data_AF-A0A0D9AFS7-F1
#
_entry.id   AF-A0A0D9AFS7-F1
#
_cell.length_a   1.000
_cell.length_b   1.000
_cell.length_c   1.000
_cell.angle_alpha   90.00
_cell.angle_beta   90.00
_cell.angle_gamma   90.00
#
_symmetry.space_group_name_H-M   'P 1'
#
loop_
_entity.id
_entity.type
_entity.pdbx_description
1 polymer ?
#
loop_
_entity_poly.entity_id
_entity_poly.type
_entity_poly.pdbx_seq_one_letter_code
_entity_poly.pdbx_strand_id
1 'polypeptide(L)'
;MISFFLGASVPLQAAETGTFGSEEATKYLAELKALYLTSDERKALLAHSNALLETHTLKAAYQVGQAHPQDLSYRLSLGAPGELRIREERRDASGNVAVRNRSLSVFGMDPYLQYQCPPQGIVCSFTSPNGGEPWLTILRDSKGAEELAKALSFLFRNLQKG
;
A
#
# COMPACT_ATOMS: atom_id res chain seq x y z
N MET A 1 45.32 35.05 -22.38
CA MET A 1 44.95 33.97 -21.44
C MET A 1 43.42 33.98 -21.34
N ILE A 2 42.74 33.12 -22.10
CA ILE A 2 41.28 32.96 -22.06
C ILE A 2 41.03 31.58 -21.46
N SER A 3 40.53 31.55 -20.22
CA SER A 3 40.20 30.31 -19.51
C SER A 3 38.80 29.86 -19.90
N PHE A 4 38.72 28.71 -20.56
CA PHE A 4 37.49 27.96 -20.81
C PHE A 4 37.12 27.21 -19.51
N PHE A 5 35.99 27.55 -18.89
CA PHE A 5 35.40 26.70 -17.85
C PHE A 5 34.49 25.66 -18.50
N LEU A 6 34.93 24.40 -18.48
CA LEU A 6 34.14 23.22 -18.81
C LEU A 6 33.12 22.98 -17.68
N GLY A 7 31.84 23.18 -17.97
CA GLY A 7 30.75 22.73 -17.11
C GLY A 7 30.54 21.23 -17.27
N ALA A 8 30.79 20.46 -16.21
CA ALA A 8 30.41 19.05 -16.14
C ALA A 8 28.89 18.94 -15.95
N SER A 9 28.18 18.45 -16.96
CA SER A 9 26.78 18.05 -16.87
C SER A 9 26.69 16.73 -16.10
N VAL A 10 26.17 16.79 -14.87
CA VAL A 10 25.77 15.61 -14.11
C VAL A 10 24.48 15.05 -14.76
N PRO A 11 24.42 13.78 -15.15
CA PRO A 11 23.19 13.21 -15.67
C PRO A 11 22.18 13.10 -14.52
N LEU A 12 21.01 13.71 -14.72
CA LEU A 12 19.86 13.58 -13.84
C LEU A 12 19.34 12.13 -13.97
N GLN A 13 19.58 11.31 -12.96
CA GLN A 13 19.08 9.94 -12.92
C GLN A 13 17.59 10.00 -12.59
N ALA A 14 16.75 9.89 -13.62
CA ALA A 14 15.31 9.76 -13.48
C ALA A 14 15.02 8.44 -12.74
N ALA A 15 14.27 8.52 -11.65
CA ALA A 15 13.76 7.34 -10.96
C ALA A 15 12.78 6.63 -11.91
N GLU A 16 13.17 5.45 -12.40
CA GLU A 16 12.30 4.62 -13.23
C GLU A 16 11.11 4.13 -12.39
N THR A 17 9.96 4.74 -12.64
CA THR A 17 8.69 4.37 -12.03
C THR A 17 8.27 2.99 -12.54
N GLY A 18 8.31 1.98 -11.65
CA GLY A 18 7.24 0.99 -11.54
C GLY A 18 7.40 -0.36 -12.23
N THR A 19 8.48 -0.66 -12.96
CA THR A 19 8.68 -2.01 -13.53
C THR A 19 9.69 -2.76 -12.68
N PHE A 20 9.22 -3.62 -11.77
CA PHE A 20 10.12 -4.55 -11.06
C PHE A 20 10.78 -5.48 -12.09
N GLY A 21 12.11 -5.54 -12.09
CA GLY A 21 12.82 -6.56 -12.87
C GLY A 21 12.33 -7.95 -12.47
N SER A 22 12.28 -8.88 -13.44
CA SER A 22 11.78 -10.24 -13.18
C SER A 22 12.54 -10.93 -12.04
N GLU A 23 13.86 -10.74 -11.95
CA GLU A 23 14.72 -11.28 -10.89
C GLU A 23 14.40 -10.68 -9.51
N GLU A 24 14.22 -9.36 -9.43
CA GLU A 24 13.85 -8.68 -8.19
C GLU A 24 12.47 -9.13 -7.69
N ALA A 25 11.52 -9.28 -8.62
CA ALA A 25 10.20 -9.82 -8.33
C ALA A 25 10.27 -11.24 -7.76
N THR A 26 11.06 -12.12 -8.38
CA THR A 26 11.24 -13.50 -7.89
C THR A 26 11.88 -13.54 -6.51
N LYS A 27 12.93 -12.74 -6.29
CA LYS A 27 13.61 -12.65 -4.98
C LYS A 27 12.65 -12.15 -3.90
N TYR A 28 11.93 -11.07 -4.17
CA TYR A 28 10.96 -10.50 -3.24
C TYR A 28 9.89 -11.53 -2.83
N LEU A 29 9.30 -12.25 -3.80
CA LEU A 29 8.30 -13.27 -3.51
C LEU A 29 8.89 -14.46 -2.73
N ALA A 30 10.14 -14.83 -2.98
CA ALA A 30 10.83 -15.87 -2.22
C ALA A 30 11.05 -15.45 -0.75
N GLU A 31 11.48 -14.20 -0.52
CA GLU A 31 11.67 -13.65 0.83
C GLU A 31 10.35 -13.61 1.61
N LEU A 32 9.24 -13.16 0.99
CA LEU A 32 7.94 -13.17 1.64
C LEU A 32 7.44 -14.58 1.97
N LYS A 33 7.61 -15.54 1.05
CA LYS A 33 7.27 -16.94 1.28
C LYS A 33 8.03 -17.53 2.47
N ALA A 34 9.32 -17.22 2.58
CA ALA A 34 10.14 -17.63 3.71
C ALA A 34 9.68 -16.95 5.02
N LEU A 35 9.45 -15.63 5.00
CA LEU A 35 9.02 -14.85 6.17
C LEU A 35 7.68 -15.35 6.74
N TYR A 36 6.73 -15.67 5.87
CA TYR A 36 5.38 -16.14 6.27
C TYR A 36 5.24 -17.66 6.28
N LEU A 37 6.34 -18.41 6.17
CA LEU A 37 6.40 -19.88 6.26
C LEU A 37 5.37 -20.56 5.35
N THR A 38 5.33 -20.16 4.09
CA THR A 38 4.35 -20.65 3.09
C THR A 38 5.00 -20.81 1.72
N SER A 39 4.56 -21.82 0.95
CA SER A 39 4.93 -21.96 -0.46
C SER A 39 4.00 -21.20 -1.41
N ASP A 40 2.84 -20.76 -0.90
CA ASP A 40 1.83 -20.01 -1.66
C ASP A 40 2.14 -18.50 -1.64
N GLU A 41 2.42 -17.94 -2.81
CA GLU A 41 2.71 -16.51 -3.02
C GLU A 41 1.53 -15.62 -2.64
N ARG A 42 0.30 -16.03 -2.99
CA ARG A 42 -0.92 -15.29 -2.69
C ARG A 42 -1.11 -15.18 -1.18
N LYS A 43 -0.88 -16.29 -0.46
CA LYS A 43 -0.93 -16.32 1.00
C LYS A 43 0.15 -15.44 1.63
N ALA A 44 1.39 -15.50 1.13
CA ALA A 44 2.48 -14.67 1.61
C ALA A 44 2.21 -13.17 1.43
N LEU A 45 1.78 -12.76 0.24
CA LEU A 45 1.46 -11.38 -0.10
C LEU A 45 0.29 -10.82 0.73
N LEU A 46 -0.76 -11.63 0.94
CA LEU A 46 -1.89 -11.25 1.78
C LEU A 46 -1.47 -11.08 3.24
N ALA A 47 -0.67 -12.01 3.77
CA ALA A 47 -0.16 -11.93 5.13
C ALA A 47 0.73 -10.69 5.32
N HIS A 48 1.60 -10.41 4.34
CA HIS A 48 2.46 -9.23 4.35
C HIS A 48 1.67 -7.93 4.33
N SER A 49 0.72 -7.82 3.42
CA SER A 49 -0.15 -6.64 3.32
C SER A 49 -0.92 -6.39 4.61
N ASN A 50 -1.44 -7.45 5.26
CA ASN A 50 -2.14 -7.32 6.54
C ASN A 50 -1.21 -6.93 7.70
N ALA A 51 0.02 -7.45 7.75
CA ALA A 51 1.00 -7.07 8.76
C ALA A 51 1.38 -5.58 8.66
N LEU A 52 1.54 -5.06 7.43
CA LEU A 52 1.78 -3.64 7.18
C LEU A 52 0.57 -2.78 7.59
N LEU A 53 -0.65 -3.20 7.22
CA LEU A 53 -1.88 -2.49 7.63
C LEU A 53 -2.06 -2.45 9.15
N GLU A 54 -1.72 -3.53 9.85
CA GLU A 54 -1.74 -3.57 11.31
C GLU A 54 -0.70 -2.62 11.91
N THR A 55 0.53 -2.68 11.42
CA THR A 55 1.66 -1.84 11.88
C THR A 55 1.37 -0.35 11.67
N HIS A 56 0.79 0.02 10.52
CA HIS A 56 0.53 1.41 10.13
C HIS A 56 -0.93 1.83 10.35
N THR A 57 -1.62 1.23 11.33
CA THR A 57 -2.99 1.61 11.71
C THR A 57 -3.04 3.09 12.12
N LEU A 58 -4.00 3.84 11.59
CA LEU A 58 -4.23 5.22 12.04
C LEU A 58 -4.93 5.18 13.39
N LYS A 59 -4.31 5.78 14.41
CA LYS A 59 -4.86 5.87 15.76
C LYS A 59 -5.41 7.25 16.05
N ALA A 60 -6.46 7.33 16.86
CA ALA A 60 -7.02 8.58 17.37
C ALA A 60 -5.96 9.41 18.11
N ALA A 61 -5.01 8.76 18.79
CA ALA A 61 -3.92 9.40 19.51
C ALA A 61 -3.00 10.26 18.61
N TYR A 62 -2.91 9.96 17.31
CA TYR A 62 -2.12 10.75 16.35
C TYR A 62 -2.93 11.90 15.71
N GLN A 63 -4.23 11.99 15.97
CA GLN A 63 -5.17 12.94 15.37
C GLN A 63 -5.44 14.16 16.29
N VAL A 64 -4.39 14.69 16.91
CA VAL A 64 -4.53 15.83 17.83
C VAL A 64 -5.09 17.05 17.09
N GLY A 65 -6.11 17.68 17.66
CA GLY A 65 -6.76 18.87 17.09
C GLY A 65 -7.73 18.60 15.94
N GLN A 66 -7.92 17.34 15.53
CA GLN A 66 -8.98 16.97 14.58
C GLN A 66 -10.34 16.99 15.27
N ALA A 67 -11.40 17.36 14.54
CA ALA A 67 -12.76 17.45 15.10
C ALA A 67 -13.34 16.08 15.50
N HIS A 68 -12.97 15.01 14.79
CA HIS A 68 -13.50 13.65 14.99
C HIS A 68 -12.37 12.60 14.94
N PRO A 69 -11.47 12.56 15.94
CA PRO A 69 -10.37 11.60 15.96
C PRO A 69 -10.92 10.19 16.18
N GLN A 70 -10.46 9.24 15.37
CA GLN A 70 -10.92 7.84 15.44
C GLN A 70 -9.81 6.88 15.03
N ASP A 71 -9.77 5.71 15.65
CA ASP A 71 -8.94 4.63 15.12
C ASP A 71 -9.53 4.16 13.80
N LEU A 72 -8.67 3.90 12.82
CA LEU A 72 -9.02 3.37 11.51
C LEU A 72 -8.06 2.22 11.19
N SER A 73 -8.61 1.01 11.10
CA SER A 73 -7.86 -0.20 10.78
C SER A 73 -8.50 -0.96 9.64
N TYR A 74 -7.67 -1.73 8.92
CA TYR A 74 -8.07 -2.50 7.76
C TYR A 74 -7.62 -3.96 7.93
N ARG A 75 -8.44 -4.87 7.40
CA ARG A 75 -8.07 -6.26 7.21
C ARG A 75 -8.49 -6.72 5.83
N LEU A 76 -7.55 -7.33 5.11
CA LEU A 76 -7.73 -7.90 3.79
C LEU A 76 -7.98 -9.39 3.89
N SER A 77 -8.84 -9.90 3.01
CA SER A 77 -9.08 -11.32 2.82
C SER A 77 -9.42 -11.60 1.36
N LEU A 78 -9.28 -12.85 0.93
CA LEU A 78 -9.63 -13.26 -0.42
C LEU A 78 -11.11 -13.59 -0.52
N GLY A 79 -11.73 -13.22 -1.64
CA GLY A 79 -13.11 -13.57 -1.96
C GLY A 79 -13.21 -14.63 -3.05
N ALA A 80 -14.16 -14.45 -3.97
CA ALA A 80 -14.22 -15.17 -5.23
C ALA A 80 -12.92 -14.95 -6.06
N PRO A 81 -12.69 -15.73 -7.13
CA PRO A 81 -11.55 -15.49 -8.02
C PRO A 81 -11.48 -14.03 -8.48
N GLY A 82 -10.31 -13.42 -8.34
CA GLY A 82 -10.11 -11.99 -8.64
C GLY A 82 -10.78 -11.00 -7.66
N GLU A 83 -11.30 -11.46 -6.52
CA GLU A 83 -11.94 -10.59 -5.52
C GLU A 83 -11.03 -10.40 -4.29
N LEU A 84 -10.75 -9.14 -3.95
CA LEU A 84 -10.16 -8.74 -2.68
C LEU A 84 -11.25 -8.16 -1.77
N ARG A 85 -11.44 -8.77 -0.59
CA ARG A 85 -12.37 -8.28 0.43
C ARG A 85 -11.62 -7.45 1.46
N ILE A 86 -12.19 -6.30 1.80
CA ILE A 86 -11.64 -5.33 2.74
C ILE A 86 -12.64 -5.14 3.86
N ARG A 87 -12.21 -5.45 5.08
CA ARG A 87 -12.90 -5.06 6.31
C ARG A 87 -12.23 -3.79 6.83
N GLU A 88 -12.99 -2.72 6.93
CA GLU A 88 -12.61 -1.47 7.56
C GLU A 88 -13.30 -1.38 8.92
N GLU A 89 -12.54 -1.07 9.96
CA GLU A 89 -13.05 -0.82 11.31
C GLU A 89 -12.67 0.58 11.74
N ARG A 90 -13.68 1.38 12.09
CA ARG A 90 -13.52 2.69 12.73
C ARG A 90 -13.95 2.61 14.18
N ARG A 91 -13.13 3.11 15.09
CA ARG A 91 -13.47 3.21 16.51
C ARG A 91 -13.36 4.66 16.98
N ASP A 92 -14.46 5.20 17.47
CA ASP A 92 -14.52 6.56 17.99
C ASP A 92 -13.97 6.67 19.42
N ALA A 93 -13.86 7.90 19.92
CA ALA A 93 -13.39 8.18 21.28
C ALA A 93 -14.31 7.63 22.38
N SER A 94 -15.59 7.39 22.06
CA SER A 94 -16.57 6.78 22.97
C SER A 94 -16.46 5.25 23.02
N GLY A 95 -15.60 4.66 22.19
CA GLY A 95 -15.39 3.22 22.07
C GLY A 95 -16.37 2.53 21.13
N ASN A 96 -17.25 3.26 20.43
CA ASN A 96 -18.17 2.69 19.45
C ASN A 96 -17.38 2.21 18.24
N VAL A 97 -17.77 1.06 17.70
CA VAL A 97 -17.11 0.43 16.57
C VAL A 97 -18.04 0.39 15.38
N ALA A 98 -17.66 1.07 14.30
CA ALA A 98 -18.31 0.98 13.00
C ALA A 98 -17.49 0.09 12.07
N VAL A 99 -18.12 -0.96 11.53
CA VAL A 99 -17.48 -1.91 10.62
C VAL A 99 -18.08 -1.76 9.23
N ARG A 100 -17.23 -1.63 8.22
CA ARG A 100 -17.63 -1.60 6.82
C ARG A 100 -16.87 -2.68 6.04
N ASN A 101 -17.61 -3.58 5.40
CA ASN A 101 -17.03 -4.57 4.49
C ASN A 101 -17.23 -4.10 3.04
N ARG A 102 -16.19 -4.23 2.22
CA ARG A 102 -16.19 -3.89 0.80
C ARG A 102 -15.48 -5.00 0.03
N SER A 103 -15.84 -5.14 -1.23
CA SER A 103 -15.18 -6.04 -2.16
C SER A 103 -14.69 -5.27 -3.37
N LEU A 104 -13.49 -5.60 -3.84
CA LEU A 104 -12.91 -5.08 -5.06
C LEU A 104 -12.64 -6.23 -6.02
N SER A 105 -13.20 -6.15 -7.23
CA SER A 105 -12.79 -7.01 -8.33
C SER A 105 -11.51 -6.46 -8.93
N VAL A 106 -10.42 -7.20 -8.91
CA VAL A 106 -9.14 -6.73 -9.48
C VAL A 106 -9.08 -6.84 -11.00
N PHE A 107 -10.05 -7.50 -11.64
CA PHE A 107 -10.06 -7.65 -13.10
C PHE A 107 -10.26 -6.31 -13.80
N GLY A 108 -9.38 -6.02 -14.77
CA GLY A 108 -9.41 -4.76 -15.52
C GLY A 108 -8.85 -3.54 -14.77
N MET A 109 -8.43 -3.71 -13.50
CA MET A 109 -7.77 -2.65 -12.74
C MET A 109 -6.28 -2.54 -13.10
N ASP A 110 -5.73 -1.33 -13.00
CA ASP A 110 -4.27 -1.14 -13.01
C ASP A 110 -3.65 -1.91 -11.82
N PRO A 111 -2.75 -2.88 -12.07
CA PRO A 111 -2.10 -3.61 -11.00
C PRO A 111 -1.11 -2.78 -10.18
N TYR A 112 -0.69 -1.59 -10.64
CA TYR A 112 0.28 -0.74 -9.96
C TYR A 112 -0.44 0.32 -9.11
N LEU A 113 -0.58 0.00 -7.82
CA LEU A 113 -1.34 0.83 -6.91
C LEU A 113 -0.59 2.11 -6.57
N GLN A 114 -1.28 3.23 -6.79
CA GLN A 114 -0.78 4.56 -6.48
C GLN A 114 -1.15 4.95 -5.05
N TYR A 115 -0.22 5.63 -4.38
CA TYR A 115 -0.41 6.17 -3.04
C TYR A 115 0.15 7.58 -2.96
N GLN A 116 -0.33 8.36 -2.00
CA GLN A 116 0.15 9.68 -1.69
C GLN A 116 0.48 9.77 -0.21
N CYS A 117 1.70 10.17 0.11
CA CYS A 117 2.16 10.49 1.45
C CYS A 117 2.60 11.95 1.49
N PRO A 118 1.69 12.90 1.71
CA PRO A 118 2.03 14.32 1.67
C PRO A 118 3.08 14.68 2.75
N PRO A 119 3.95 15.68 2.50
CA PRO A 119 4.98 16.06 3.46
C PRO A 119 4.39 16.64 4.75
N GLN A 120 3.20 17.25 4.67
CA GLN A 120 2.37 17.67 5.78
C GLN A 120 1.19 16.71 6.03
N GLY A 121 0.69 16.66 7.26
CA GLY A 121 -0.39 15.75 7.67
C GLY A 121 0.10 14.44 8.25
N ILE A 122 -0.83 13.57 8.63
CA ILE A 122 -0.53 12.37 9.44
C ILE A 122 -0.91 11.05 8.76
N VAL A 123 -1.35 11.11 7.50
CA VAL A 123 -1.79 9.91 6.75
C VAL A 123 -1.08 9.77 5.42
N CYS A 124 -0.99 8.52 4.96
CA CYS A 124 -0.84 8.18 3.55
C CYS A 124 -2.16 7.62 3.02
N SER A 125 -2.55 8.01 1.81
CA SER A 125 -3.79 7.57 1.16
C SER A 125 -3.50 6.76 -0.10
N PHE A 126 -4.26 5.69 -0.31
CA PHE A 126 -4.16 4.85 -1.51
C PHE A 126 -5.28 5.19 -2.47
N THR A 127 -4.93 5.56 -3.71
CA THR A 127 -5.89 5.98 -4.74
C THR A 127 -6.83 4.84 -5.07
N SER A 128 -8.14 5.12 -5.07
CA SER A 128 -9.14 4.13 -5.48
C SER A 128 -8.94 3.73 -6.94
N PRO A 129 -8.89 2.41 -7.25
CA PRO A 129 -8.74 1.95 -8.64
C PRO A 129 -9.87 2.41 -9.57
N ASN A 130 -11.06 2.68 -9.01
CA ASN A 130 -12.23 3.14 -9.76
C ASN A 130 -12.44 4.67 -9.68
N GLY A 131 -11.44 5.41 -9.16
CA GLY A 131 -11.57 6.82 -8.82
C GLY A 131 -12.39 7.06 -7.54
N GLY A 132 -12.51 8.34 -7.16
CA GLY A 132 -13.20 8.77 -5.95
C GLY A 132 -12.32 8.76 -4.69
N GLU A 133 -12.96 8.56 -3.55
CA GLU A 133 -12.30 8.55 -2.23
C GLU A 133 -11.23 7.46 -2.12
N PRO A 134 -10.13 7.70 -1.38
CA PRO A 134 -9.12 6.67 -1.11
C PRO A 134 -9.73 5.37 -0.58
N TRP A 135 -9.27 4.23 -1.10
CA TRP A 135 -9.80 2.93 -0.66
C TRP A 135 -9.12 2.44 0.61
N LEU A 136 -7.89 2.89 0.88
CA LEU A 136 -7.15 2.70 2.13
C LEU A 136 -6.53 4.02 2.60
N THR A 137 -6.41 4.18 3.91
CA THR A 137 -5.71 5.29 4.55
C THR A 137 -4.94 4.76 5.75
N ILE A 138 -3.63 4.97 5.79
CA ILE A 138 -2.75 4.49 6.88
C ILE A 138 -2.07 5.66 7.58
N LEU A 139 -1.55 5.43 8.78
CA LEU A 139 -0.66 6.38 9.44
C LEU A 139 0.54 6.69 8.53
N ARG A 140 0.96 7.96 8.50
CA ARG A 140 2.04 8.42 7.63
C ARG A 140 3.37 7.73 7.97
N ASP A 141 3.74 6.80 7.11
CA ASP A 141 5.08 6.23 6.99
C ASP A 141 5.34 6.03 5.49
N SER A 142 6.28 6.80 4.92
CA SER A 142 6.52 6.76 3.48
C SER A 142 7.07 5.39 3.03
N LYS A 143 7.92 4.76 3.83
CA LYS A 143 8.49 3.45 3.50
C LYS A 143 7.45 2.35 3.69
N GLY A 144 6.66 2.44 4.75
CA GLY A 144 5.54 1.53 5.00
C GLY A 144 4.48 1.59 3.89
N ALA A 145 4.17 2.80 3.41
CA ALA A 145 3.24 3.00 2.30
C ALA A 145 3.79 2.46 0.97
N GLU A 146 5.07 2.70 0.69
CA GLU A 146 5.76 2.16 -0.49
C GLU A 146 5.74 0.64 -0.51
N GLU A 147 6.12 0.01 0.61
CA GLU A 147 6.14 -1.45 0.73
C GLU A 147 4.72 -2.03 0.65
N LEU A 148 3.73 -1.37 1.24
CA LEU A 148 2.33 -1.79 1.12
C LEU A 148 1.82 -1.67 -0.32
N ALA A 149 2.14 -0.59 -1.03
CA ALA A 149 1.78 -0.42 -2.43
C ALA A 149 2.42 -1.51 -3.30
N LYS A 150 3.70 -1.83 -3.06
CA LYS A 150 4.42 -2.92 -3.72
C LYS A 150 3.77 -4.27 -3.47
N ALA A 151 3.55 -4.64 -2.20
CA ALA A 151 2.93 -5.91 -1.82
C ALA A 151 1.54 -6.08 -2.43
N LEU A 152 0.70 -5.05 -2.35
CA LEU A 152 -0.63 -5.06 -2.94
C LEU A 152 -0.60 -5.12 -4.46
N SER A 153 0.36 -4.47 -5.11
CA SER A 153 0.51 -4.55 -6.58
C SER A 153 0.88 -5.96 -7.04
N PHE A 154 1.72 -6.68 -6.30
CA PHE A 154 1.96 -8.10 -6.53
C PHE A 154 0.72 -8.96 -6.25
N LEU A 155 -0.02 -8.67 -5.17
CA LEU A 155 -1.25 -9.38 -4.84
C LEU A 155 -2.32 -9.22 -5.94
N PHE A 156 -2.53 -8.00 -6.44
CA PHE A 156 -3.49 -7.71 -7.51
C PHE A 156 -3.15 -8.50 -8.77
N ARG A 157 -1.87 -8.48 -9.21
CA ARG A 157 -1.41 -9.27 -10.36
C ARG A 157 -1.59 -10.77 -10.15
N ASN A 158 -1.35 -11.27 -8.94
CA ASN A 158 -1.56 -12.68 -8.62
C ASN A 158 -3.05 -13.06 -8.67
N LEU A 159 -3.94 -12.20 -8.19
CA LEU A 159 -5.40 -12.40 -8.22
C LEU A 159 -5.99 -12.29 -9.63
N GLN A 160 -5.43 -11.45 -10.50
CA GLN A 160 -5.84 -11.33 -11.90
C GLN A 160 -5.54 -12.58 -12.74
N LYS A 161 -4.61 -13.45 -12.30
CA LYS A 161 -4.22 -14.67 -13.02
C LYS A 161 -5.14 -15.87 -12.74
N GLY A 162 -6.06 -15.77 -11.76
CA GLY A 162 -6.88 -16.88 -11.26
C GLY A 162 -6.26 -17.60 -10.08
#